data_AF-A0A6P0MBP2-F1
#
_entry.id   AF-A0A6P0MBP2-F1
#
_cell.length_a   1.000
_cell.length_b   1.000
_cell.length_c   1.000
_cell.angle_alpha   90.00
_cell.angle_beta   90.00
_cell.angle_gamma   90.00
#
_symmetry.space_group_name_H-M   'P 1'
#
loop_
_entity.id
_entity.type
_entity.pdbx_description
1 polymer ?
#
loop_
_entity_poly.entity_id
_entity_poly.type
_entity_poly.pdbx_seq_one_letter_code
_entity_poly.pdbx_strand_id
1 'polypeptide(L)'
;TKFFRSLKYASWENKAKADFLVRQGRAFISQKEPNIKSAIKKFKKAQKLNPDIDLNPSTKEIDKDPKTVAHLLAAPAKVQFGAILAREGKIKEAISAYQEAQKLNQEAQTLYPDIDLNPLTKEIDKDPKKVAQQLATEGKVEQGMLLAIQQRIEQAISAYQEAQKLNPDIDLNPKTKEIDKDPKTVARQLAAQAAAEAKLYLGMILVIEGEIKEAISVYQEAQKLNPDIDLNPLTKEIDKDPKKVVEQLALDSE
;
A
#
# COMPACT_ATOMS: atom_id res chain seq x y z
N THR A 1 18.93 -5.56 -28.55
CA THR A 1 18.17 -4.46 -27.90
C THR A 1 18.99 -3.63 -26.91
N LYS A 2 20.27 -3.32 -27.22
CA LYS A 2 21.19 -2.56 -26.34
C LYS A 2 21.71 -1.28 -27.04
N PHE A 3 20.89 -0.69 -27.92
CA PHE A 3 21.38 0.25 -28.95
C PHE A 3 20.71 1.63 -29.00
N PHE A 4 20.04 2.08 -27.92
CA PHE A 4 19.40 3.42 -27.91
C PHE A 4 19.54 4.27 -26.63
N ARG A 5 20.55 4.04 -25.77
CA ARG A 5 20.79 4.91 -24.58
C ARG A 5 22.23 5.41 -24.40
N SER A 6 23.00 5.47 -25.48
CA SER A 6 24.40 5.93 -25.48
C SER A 6 24.62 7.06 -26.49
N LEU A 7 23.74 8.07 -26.51
CA LEU A 7 24.17 9.40 -26.93
C LEU A 7 25.13 9.90 -25.84
N LYS A 8 26.42 9.85 -26.17
CA LYS A 8 27.56 9.90 -25.26
C LYS A 8 27.37 10.98 -24.19
N TYR A 9 27.26 10.57 -22.92
CA TYR A 9 27.27 11.46 -21.75
C TYR A 9 28.37 12.53 -21.84
N ALA A 10 29.50 12.22 -22.48
CA ALA A 10 30.60 13.15 -22.76
C ALA A 10 30.18 14.41 -23.56
N SER A 11 29.26 14.27 -24.53
CA SER A 11 28.79 15.34 -25.42
C SER A 11 27.78 16.31 -24.79
N TRP A 12 27.26 16.00 -23.60
CA TRP A 12 26.27 16.84 -22.95
C TRP A 12 26.90 18.13 -22.41
N GLU A 13 26.14 19.21 -22.46
CA GLU A 13 26.46 20.44 -21.75
C GLU A 13 26.56 20.21 -20.24
N ASN A 14 27.37 21.00 -19.55
CA ASN A 14 27.61 20.86 -18.11
C ASN A 14 26.31 20.96 -17.29
N LYS A 15 25.37 21.81 -17.71
CA LYS A 15 24.05 21.95 -17.08
C LYS A 15 23.24 20.65 -17.16
N ALA A 16 23.14 20.05 -18.35
CA ALA A 16 22.43 18.78 -18.54
C ALA A 16 23.08 17.62 -17.76
N LYS A 17 24.42 17.58 -17.69
CA LYS A 17 25.15 16.61 -16.85
C LYS A 17 24.84 16.81 -15.36
N ALA A 18 24.76 18.05 -14.91
CA ALA A 18 24.43 18.40 -13.52
C ALA A 18 23.01 17.96 -13.16
N ASP A 19 22.01 18.27 -14.00
CA ASP A 19 20.61 17.86 -13.78
C ASP A 19 20.47 16.33 -13.70
N PHE A 20 21.19 15.60 -14.56
CA PHE A 20 21.21 14.15 -14.52
C PHE A 20 21.83 13.61 -13.22
N LEU A 21 22.90 14.23 -12.71
CA LEU A 21 23.48 13.87 -11.42
C LEU A 21 22.52 14.16 -10.26
N VAL A 22 21.74 15.25 -10.30
CA VAL A 22 20.67 15.52 -9.33
C VAL A 22 19.63 14.40 -9.34
N ARG A 23 19.15 14.00 -10.53
CA ARG A 23 18.21 12.86 -10.66
C ARG A 23 18.79 11.57 -10.10
N GLN A 24 20.08 11.29 -10.36
CA GLN A 24 20.76 10.14 -9.75
C GLN A 24 20.85 10.23 -8.22
N GLY A 25 21.07 11.43 -7.68
CA GLY A 25 21.07 11.67 -6.24
C GLY A 25 19.71 11.35 -5.61
N ARG A 26 18.62 11.85 -6.20
CA ARG A 26 17.24 11.55 -5.79
C ARG A 26 16.93 10.05 -5.88
N ALA A 27 17.39 9.38 -6.93
CA ALA A 27 17.19 7.94 -7.10
C ALA A 27 17.85 7.10 -6.00
N PHE A 28 18.94 7.56 -5.37
CA PHE A 28 19.50 6.90 -4.19
C PHE A 28 18.63 7.05 -2.94
N ILE A 29 17.85 8.13 -2.86
CA ILE A 29 16.93 8.39 -1.75
C ILE A 29 15.65 7.57 -1.91
N SER A 30 15.13 7.44 -3.13
CA SER A 30 13.91 6.69 -3.44
C SER A 30 14.04 5.16 -3.40
N GLN A 31 15.16 4.62 -2.91
CA GLN A 31 15.32 3.18 -2.70
C GLN A 31 14.51 2.72 -1.49
N LYS A 32 14.26 1.40 -1.35
CA LYS A 32 13.58 0.83 -0.17
C LYS A 32 14.29 1.28 1.11
N GLU A 33 15.61 1.23 1.13
CA GLU A 33 16.45 1.83 2.18
C GLU A 33 17.23 3.03 1.59
N PRO A 34 16.95 4.27 2.01
CA PRO A 34 17.57 5.47 1.43
C PRO A 34 19.10 5.53 1.61
N ASN A 35 19.85 5.68 0.52
CA ASN A 35 21.32 5.83 0.53
C ASN A 35 21.75 7.30 0.47
N ILE A 36 21.66 7.97 1.63
CA ILE A 36 21.91 9.41 1.80
C ILE A 36 23.34 9.80 1.40
N LYS A 37 24.34 8.97 1.77
CA LYS A 37 25.75 9.22 1.45
C LYS A 37 26.00 9.29 -0.06
N SER A 38 25.38 8.38 -0.81
CA SER A 38 25.50 8.35 -2.27
C SER A 38 24.76 9.52 -2.92
N ALA A 39 23.61 9.91 -2.38
CA ALA A 39 22.87 11.09 -2.82
C ALA A 39 23.70 12.38 -2.68
N ILE A 40 24.26 12.63 -1.49
CA ILE A 40 25.14 13.79 -1.24
C ILE A 40 26.32 13.80 -2.21
N LYS A 41 26.94 12.64 -2.48
CA LYS A 41 28.05 12.54 -3.45
C LYS A 41 27.62 12.93 -4.86
N LYS A 42 26.40 12.60 -5.28
CA LYS A 42 25.86 12.98 -6.60
C LYS A 42 25.54 14.46 -6.67
N PHE A 43 24.88 15.02 -5.65
CA PHE A 43 24.60 16.45 -5.56
C PHE A 43 25.88 17.31 -5.57
N LYS A 44 26.90 16.94 -4.79
CA LYS A 44 28.22 17.62 -4.81
C LYS A 44 28.87 17.57 -6.20
N LYS A 45 28.71 16.47 -6.94
CA LYS A 45 29.22 16.38 -8.33
C LYS A 45 28.42 17.26 -9.30
N ALA A 46 27.11 17.37 -9.11
CA ALA A 46 26.26 18.25 -9.91
C ALA A 46 26.69 19.72 -9.74
N GLN A 47 26.90 20.16 -8.49
CA GLN A 47 27.34 21.53 -8.20
C GLN A 47 28.70 21.88 -8.78
N LYS A 48 29.63 20.92 -8.87
CA LYS A 48 30.92 21.15 -9.53
C LYS A 48 30.78 21.45 -11.03
N LEU A 49 29.71 20.98 -11.67
CA LEU A 49 29.43 21.22 -13.09
C LEU A 49 28.56 22.48 -13.29
N ASN A 50 27.69 22.77 -12.33
CA ASN A 50 26.83 23.95 -12.32
C ASN A 50 26.68 24.47 -10.86
N PRO A 51 27.47 25.48 -10.43
CA PRO A 51 27.44 25.98 -9.05
C PRO A 51 26.08 26.54 -8.60
N ASP A 52 25.27 26.99 -9.55
CA ASP A 52 23.95 27.58 -9.29
C ASP A 52 22.79 26.59 -9.43
N ILE A 53 23.08 25.30 -9.59
CA ILE A 53 22.04 24.29 -9.72
C ILE A 53 21.15 24.24 -8.47
N ASP A 54 19.84 24.24 -8.72
CA ASP A 54 18.84 23.90 -7.72
C ASP A 54 18.79 22.38 -7.55
N LEU A 55 19.11 21.89 -6.36
CA LEU A 55 19.12 20.46 -6.06
C LEU A 55 17.72 19.94 -5.70
N ASN A 56 16.76 20.84 -5.41
CA ASN A 56 15.39 20.50 -5.06
C ASN A 56 14.38 21.45 -5.73
N PRO A 57 14.17 21.36 -7.05
CA PRO A 57 13.27 22.25 -7.80
C PRO A 57 11.78 22.06 -7.48
N SER A 58 11.45 21.28 -6.45
CA SER A 58 10.09 21.09 -5.94
C SER A 58 9.70 22.14 -4.90
N THR A 59 10.66 22.93 -4.39
CA THR A 59 10.42 24.06 -3.49
C THR A 59 10.41 25.38 -4.28
N LYS A 60 9.91 26.44 -3.64
CA LYS A 60 9.90 27.79 -4.25
C LYS A 60 11.29 28.46 -4.21
N GLU A 61 12.15 28.01 -3.31
CA GLU A 61 13.47 28.58 -3.07
C GLU A 61 14.54 27.69 -3.72
N ILE A 62 15.65 28.30 -4.15
CA ILE A 62 16.76 27.55 -4.76
C ILE A 62 17.54 26.85 -3.66
N ASP A 63 17.38 25.54 -3.54
CA ASP A 63 18.06 24.72 -2.54
C ASP A 63 19.43 24.26 -3.05
N LYS A 64 20.50 24.94 -2.62
CA LYS A 64 21.86 24.62 -3.06
C LYS A 64 22.63 23.70 -2.10
N ASP A 65 22.29 23.59 -0.82
CA ASP A 65 23.12 22.76 0.08
C ASP A 65 22.88 21.25 -0.12
N PRO A 66 23.89 20.46 -0.55
CA PRO A 66 23.72 19.02 -0.80
C PRO A 66 23.31 18.22 0.42
N LYS A 67 23.73 18.61 1.63
CA LYS A 67 23.46 17.86 2.86
C LYS A 67 22.01 18.12 3.28
N THR A 68 21.62 19.38 3.36
CA THR A 68 20.25 19.82 3.67
C THR A 68 19.25 19.19 2.70
N VAL A 69 19.49 19.28 1.39
CA VAL A 69 18.59 18.70 0.38
C VAL A 69 18.49 17.18 0.52
N ALA A 70 19.63 16.51 0.75
CA ALA A 70 19.61 15.06 0.94
C ALA A 70 18.81 14.66 2.19
N HIS A 71 18.94 15.41 3.29
CA HIS A 71 18.23 15.12 4.54
C HIS A 71 16.73 15.42 4.41
N LEU A 72 16.38 16.56 3.82
CA LEU A 72 15.00 16.96 3.53
C LEU A 72 14.25 15.89 2.71
N LEU A 73 14.88 15.39 1.64
CA LEU A 73 14.28 14.35 0.80
C LEU A 73 14.28 12.97 1.47
N ALA A 74 15.27 12.68 2.31
CA ALA A 74 15.40 11.37 2.95
C ALA A 74 14.47 11.18 4.14
N ALA A 75 14.06 12.24 4.83
CA ALA A 75 13.17 12.11 5.98
C ALA A 75 11.81 11.47 5.62
N PRO A 76 11.04 11.95 4.62
CA PRO A 76 9.82 11.25 4.17
C PRO A 76 10.08 9.85 3.63
N ALA A 77 11.23 9.61 2.98
CA ALA A 77 11.58 8.27 2.51
C ALA A 77 11.82 7.29 3.67
N LYS A 78 12.42 7.76 4.78
CA LYS A 78 12.59 6.98 6.01
C LYS A 78 11.27 6.73 6.74
N VAL A 79 10.32 7.67 6.69
CA VAL A 79 8.94 7.44 7.17
C VAL A 79 8.30 6.29 6.40
N GLN A 80 8.35 6.31 5.06
CA GLN A 80 7.81 5.23 4.23
C GLN A 80 8.49 3.89 4.51
N PHE A 81 9.81 3.88 4.67
CA PHE A 81 10.54 2.67 5.03
C PHE A 81 10.13 2.12 6.41
N GLY A 82 9.97 2.99 7.40
CA GLY A 82 9.44 2.64 8.72
C GLY A 82 8.05 2.02 8.64
N ALA A 83 7.16 2.57 7.81
CA ALA A 83 5.81 2.05 7.61
C ALA A 83 5.80 0.65 7.00
N ILE A 84 6.69 0.39 6.05
CA ILE A 84 6.87 -0.95 5.46
C ILE A 84 7.37 -1.94 6.52
N LEU A 85 8.39 -1.57 7.30
CA LEU A 85 8.93 -2.41 8.37
C LEU A 85 7.86 -2.72 9.43
N ALA A 86 7.06 -1.73 9.82
CA ALA A 86 5.99 -1.90 10.78
C ALA A 86 4.95 -2.91 10.27
N ARG A 87 4.47 -2.77 9.04
CA ARG A 87 3.52 -3.73 8.42
C ARG A 87 4.10 -5.14 8.26
N GLU A 88 5.43 -5.25 8.05
CA GLU A 88 6.14 -6.54 8.08
C GLU A 88 6.29 -7.12 9.52
N GLY A 89 5.84 -6.41 10.56
CA GLY A 89 5.94 -6.82 11.97
C GLY A 89 7.29 -6.49 12.63
N LYS A 90 8.20 -5.83 11.92
CA LYS A 90 9.54 -5.44 12.41
C LYS A 90 9.47 -4.12 13.19
N ILE A 91 8.78 -4.16 14.33
CA ILE A 91 8.43 -2.97 15.12
C ILE A 91 9.68 -2.20 15.59
N LYS A 92 10.74 -2.90 16.03
CA LYS A 92 11.96 -2.24 16.53
C LYS A 92 12.70 -1.49 15.42
N GLU A 93 12.82 -2.11 14.25
CA GLU A 93 13.43 -1.54 13.07
C GLU A 93 12.61 -0.37 12.52
N ALA A 94 11.28 -0.48 12.56
CA ALA A 94 10.37 0.62 12.19
C ALA A 94 10.56 1.85 13.10
N ILE A 95 10.61 1.64 14.43
CA ILE A 95 10.90 2.71 15.40
C ILE A 95 12.23 3.39 15.07
N SER A 96 13.28 2.61 14.79
CA SER A 96 14.58 3.15 14.41
C SER A 96 14.52 3.99 13.13
N ALA A 97 13.77 3.54 12.12
CA ALA A 97 13.61 4.26 10.85
C ALA A 97 12.87 5.59 11.05
N TYR A 98 11.82 5.62 11.88
CA TYR A 98 11.10 6.84 12.22
C TYR A 98 11.95 7.84 13.02
N GLN A 99 12.73 7.35 14.00
CA GLN A 99 13.66 8.20 14.73
C GLN A 99 14.73 8.80 13.81
N GLU A 100 15.21 8.03 12.83
CA GLU A 100 16.12 8.54 11.80
C GLU A 100 15.44 9.59 10.92
N ALA A 101 14.18 9.39 10.53
CA ALA A 101 13.41 10.39 9.79
C ALA A 101 13.30 11.72 10.54
N GLN A 102 12.99 11.68 11.84
CA GLN A 102 12.93 12.86 12.70
C GLN A 102 14.28 13.57 12.79
N LYS A 103 15.36 12.81 12.99
CA LYS A 103 16.72 13.35 13.03
C LYS A 103 17.10 14.02 11.72
N LEU A 104 16.80 13.40 10.58
CA LEU A 104 17.06 13.97 9.25
C LEU A 104 16.26 15.26 9.03
N ASN A 105 14.99 15.30 9.44
CA ASN A 105 14.16 16.51 9.36
C ASN A 105 14.77 17.65 10.19
N GLN A 106 15.22 17.36 11.42
CA GLN A 106 15.89 18.33 12.29
C GLN A 106 17.20 18.84 11.68
N GLU A 107 18.03 17.93 11.13
CA GLU A 107 19.31 18.30 10.51
C GLU A 107 19.16 19.10 9.22
N ALA A 108 18.02 18.99 8.54
CA ALA A 108 17.70 19.79 7.36
C ALA A 108 17.28 21.24 7.71
N GLN A 109 17.16 21.60 9.00
CA GLN A 109 16.81 22.95 9.49
C GLN A 109 15.57 23.54 8.81
N THR A 110 14.59 22.69 8.50
CA THR A 110 13.40 23.10 7.76
C THR A 110 12.49 23.95 8.65
N LEU A 111 11.80 24.93 8.05
CA LEU A 111 10.71 25.69 8.71
C LEU A 111 9.51 24.83 9.15
N TYR A 112 9.50 23.54 8.83
CA TYR A 112 8.48 22.56 9.23
C TYR A 112 9.00 21.77 10.44
N PRO A 113 8.65 22.18 11.67
CA PRO A 113 9.33 21.72 12.88
C PRO A 113 9.13 20.23 13.16
N ASP A 114 8.08 19.59 12.61
CA ASP A 114 7.76 18.20 12.87
C ASP A 114 7.36 17.45 11.59
N ILE A 115 8.00 16.31 11.35
CA ILE A 115 7.63 15.38 10.30
C ILE A 115 6.49 14.48 10.80
N ASP A 116 5.45 14.35 9.98
CA ASP A 116 4.38 13.37 10.20
C ASP A 116 4.88 11.97 9.86
N LEU A 117 4.83 11.07 10.85
CA LEU A 117 5.25 9.69 10.72
C LEU A 117 4.15 8.79 10.16
N ASN A 118 2.90 9.26 10.12
CA ASN A 118 1.78 8.53 9.51
C ASN A 118 0.92 9.44 8.60
N PRO A 119 1.44 9.85 7.43
CA PRO A 119 0.76 10.80 6.55
C PRO A 119 -0.52 10.26 5.89
N LEU A 120 -0.93 9.02 6.20
CA LEU A 120 -2.18 8.42 5.76
C LEU A 120 -3.35 8.75 6.71
N THR A 121 -3.06 9.29 7.90
CA THR A 121 -4.08 9.77 8.85
C THR A 121 -4.30 11.27 8.70
N LYS A 122 -5.45 11.76 9.16
CA LYS A 122 -5.76 13.20 9.15
C LYS A 122 -4.92 13.97 10.18
N GLU A 123 -4.57 13.31 11.27
CA GLU A 123 -3.80 13.88 12.36
C GLU A 123 -2.32 13.58 12.17
N ILE A 124 -1.48 14.56 12.50
CA ILE A 124 -0.02 14.41 12.51
C ILE A 124 0.36 13.50 13.67
N ASP A 125 0.98 12.36 13.39
CA ASP A 125 1.54 11.49 14.43
C ASP A 125 3.06 11.59 14.47
N LYS A 126 3.60 11.87 15.65
CA LYS A 126 5.02 12.13 15.88
C LYS A 126 5.65 11.10 16.80
N ASP A 127 4.91 10.11 17.28
CA ASP A 127 5.43 9.09 18.18
C ASP A 127 5.84 7.83 17.38
N PRO A 128 7.16 7.57 17.25
CA PRO A 128 7.66 6.39 16.53
C PRO A 128 7.11 5.06 17.04
N LYS A 129 6.90 4.93 18.36
CA LYS A 129 6.43 3.67 18.97
C LYS A 129 4.95 3.47 18.67
N LYS A 130 4.15 4.52 18.86
CA LYS A 130 2.71 4.49 18.58
C LYS A 130 2.45 4.16 17.11
N VAL A 131 3.10 4.87 16.19
CA VAL A 131 2.92 4.63 14.75
C VAL A 131 3.40 3.25 14.34
N ALA A 132 4.57 2.80 14.83
CA ALA A 132 5.06 1.46 14.51
C ALA A 132 4.11 0.35 15.02
N GLN A 133 3.58 0.49 16.23
CA GLN A 133 2.64 -0.48 16.80
C GLN A 133 1.29 -0.46 16.08
N GLN A 134 0.77 0.72 15.73
CA GLN A 134 -0.47 0.85 14.96
C GLN A 134 -0.34 0.16 13.60
N LEU A 135 0.68 0.51 12.81
CA LEU A 135 0.86 -0.05 11.48
C LEU A 135 1.20 -1.55 11.51
N ALA A 136 1.88 -2.04 12.55
CA ALA A 136 2.08 -3.47 12.75
C ALA A 136 0.77 -4.21 13.06
N THR A 137 -0.11 -3.59 13.85
CA THR A 137 -1.45 -4.11 14.13
C THR A 137 -2.26 -4.19 12.83
N GLU A 138 -2.30 -3.10 12.05
CA GLU A 138 -2.99 -3.04 10.75
C GLU A 138 -2.45 -4.09 9.77
N GLY A 139 -1.12 -4.26 9.70
CA GLY A 139 -0.49 -5.27 8.85
C GLY A 139 -0.90 -6.71 9.23
N LYS A 140 -1.13 -6.98 10.53
CA LYS A 140 -1.64 -8.28 10.99
C LYS A 140 -3.11 -8.50 10.67
N VAL A 141 -3.93 -7.46 10.73
CA VAL A 141 -5.32 -7.50 10.25
C VAL A 141 -5.35 -7.79 8.75
N GLU A 142 -4.57 -7.07 7.94
CA GLU A 142 -4.47 -7.28 6.50
C GLU A 142 -4.00 -8.70 6.15
N GLN A 143 -2.98 -9.21 6.87
CA GLN A 143 -2.52 -10.59 6.75
C GLN A 143 -3.67 -11.58 7.03
N GLY A 144 -4.43 -11.37 8.11
CA GLY A 144 -5.58 -12.21 8.46
C GLY A 144 -6.65 -12.22 7.36
N MET A 145 -6.98 -11.06 6.81
CA MET A 145 -7.95 -10.94 5.71
C MET A 145 -7.51 -11.71 4.47
N LEU A 146 -6.25 -11.54 4.05
CA LEU A 146 -5.70 -12.24 2.88
C LEU A 146 -5.70 -13.76 3.07
N LEU A 147 -5.37 -14.23 4.27
CA LEU A 147 -5.41 -15.66 4.59
C LEU A 147 -6.83 -16.21 4.60
N ALA A 148 -7.81 -15.45 5.11
CA ALA A 148 -9.22 -15.84 5.09
C ALA A 148 -9.75 -15.97 3.66
N ILE A 149 -9.45 -15.00 2.78
CA ILE A 149 -9.79 -15.05 1.35
C ILE A 149 -9.20 -16.29 0.69
N GLN A 150 -7.96 -16.66 1.05
CA GLN A 150 -7.28 -17.88 0.59
C GLN A 150 -7.79 -19.17 1.24
N GLN A 151 -8.87 -19.12 2.03
CA GLN A 151 -9.46 -20.26 2.76
C GLN A 151 -8.53 -20.86 3.83
N ARG A 152 -7.48 -20.14 4.24
CA ARG A 152 -6.54 -20.54 5.29
C ARG A 152 -7.01 -20.06 6.66
N ILE A 153 -8.18 -20.54 7.08
CA ILE A 153 -8.93 -20.02 8.24
C ILE A 153 -8.11 -20.00 9.53
N GLU A 154 -7.44 -21.10 9.88
CA GLU A 154 -6.66 -21.17 11.13
C GLU A 154 -5.47 -20.20 11.14
N GLN A 155 -4.84 -19.99 9.98
CA GLN A 155 -3.75 -19.01 9.85
C GLN A 155 -4.30 -17.58 9.95
N ALA A 156 -5.49 -17.31 9.39
CA ALA A 156 -6.17 -16.03 9.52
C ALA A 156 -6.50 -15.72 10.99
N ILE A 157 -7.07 -16.68 11.72
CA ILE A 157 -7.36 -16.56 13.15
C ILE A 157 -6.09 -16.23 13.93
N SER A 158 -4.98 -16.93 13.65
CA SER A 158 -3.69 -16.67 14.29
C SER A 158 -3.19 -15.24 14.02
N ALA A 159 -3.29 -14.75 12.78
CA ALA A 159 -2.87 -13.41 12.43
C ALA A 159 -3.72 -12.33 13.14
N TYR A 160 -5.04 -12.51 13.22
CA TYR A 160 -5.92 -11.61 13.97
C TYR A 160 -5.63 -11.61 15.47
N GLN A 161 -5.36 -12.78 16.06
CA GLN A 161 -4.95 -12.85 17.46
C GLN A 161 -3.61 -12.14 17.71
N GLU A 162 -2.67 -12.20 16.76
CA GLU A 162 -1.44 -11.41 16.81
C GLU A 162 -1.72 -9.90 16.73
N ALA A 163 -2.67 -9.46 15.90
CA ALA A 163 -3.12 -8.06 15.89
C ALA A 163 -3.68 -7.65 17.26
N GLN A 164 -4.53 -8.48 17.87
CA GLN A 164 -5.13 -8.20 19.19
C GLN A 164 -4.12 -8.17 20.34
N LYS A 165 -3.00 -8.92 20.23
CA LYS A 165 -1.89 -8.80 21.19
C LYS A 165 -1.22 -7.42 21.13
N LEU A 166 -1.22 -6.78 19.97
CA LEU A 166 -0.67 -5.43 19.78
C LEU A 166 -1.69 -4.34 20.14
N ASN A 167 -2.96 -4.55 19.81
CA ASN A 167 -4.06 -3.65 20.16
C ASN A 167 -5.33 -4.48 20.47
N PRO A 168 -5.69 -4.65 21.76
CA PRO A 168 -6.85 -5.45 22.15
C PRO A 168 -8.19 -4.96 21.58
N ASP A 169 -8.28 -3.68 21.21
CA ASP A 169 -9.51 -3.05 20.73
C ASP A 169 -9.58 -2.91 19.20
N ILE A 170 -8.63 -3.50 18.47
CA ILE A 170 -8.60 -3.42 17.00
C ILE A 170 -9.86 -4.03 16.38
N ASP A 171 -10.42 -3.31 15.41
CA ASP A 171 -11.42 -3.84 14.51
C ASP A 171 -10.76 -4.77 13.49
N LEU A 172 -11.16 -6.04 13.48
CA LEU A 172 -10.59 -7.06 12.61
C LEU A 172 -11.20 -7.04 11.21
N ASN A 173 -12.31 -6.31 11.01
CA ASN A 173 -12.96 -6.13 9.72
C ASN A 173 -13.30 -4.66 9.43
N PRO A 174 -12.29 -3.79 9.19
CA PRO A 174 -12.51 -2.35 8.99
C PRO A 174 -13.30 -1.99 7.72
N LYS A 175 -13.72 -2.98 6.92
CA LYS A 175 -14.57 -2.78 5.74
C LYS A 175 -16.06 -2.77 6.09
N THR A 176 -16.44 -3.23 7.28
CA THR A 176 -17.82 -3.17 7.78
C THR A 176 -18.05 -1.92 8.61
N LYS A 177 -19.32 -1.52 8.78
CA LYS A 177 -19.68 -0.40 9.66
C LYS A 177 -19.56 -0.77 11.13
N GLU A 178 -19.75 -2.04 11.45
CA GLU A 178 -19.67 -2.56 12.80
C GLU A 178 -18.26 -3.05 13.09
N ILE A 179 -17.80 -2.78 14.31
CA ILE A 179 -16.52 -3.27 14.82
C ILE A 179 -16.69 -4.75 15.13
N ASP A 180 -15.91 -5.60 14.48
CA ASP A 180 -15.85 -7.03 14.80
C ASP A 180 -14.50 -7.38 15.43
N LYS A 181 -14.56 -7.91 16.65
CA LYS A 181 -13.40 -8.29 17.45
C LYS A 181 -13.26 -9.80 17.62
N ASP A 182 -14.10 -10.64 17.01
CA ASP A 182 -13.96 -12.10 17.12
C ASP A 182 -13.15 -12.66 15.93
N PRO A 183 -11.90 -13.11 16.14
CA PRO A 183 -11.07 -13.65 15.06
C PRO A 183 -11.71 -14.80 14.29
N LYS A 184 -12.48 -15.66 14.97
CA LYS A 184 -13.09 -16.84 14.36
C LYS A 184 -14.25 -16.44 13.45
N THR A 185 -15.11 -15.56 13.92
CA THR A 185 -16.23 -15.03 13.15
C THR A 185 -15.75 -14.28 11.92
N VAL A 186 -14.84 -13.32 12.08
CA VAL A 186 -14.30 -12.53 10.96
C VAL A 186 -13.63 -13.42 9.92
N ALA A 187 -12.75 -14.34 10.34
CA ALA A 187 -12.06 -15.22 9.40
C ALA A 187 -13.03 -16.10 8.59
N ARG A 188 -14.06 -16.63 9.23
CA ARG A 188 -15.07 -17.48 8.56
C ARG A 188 -15.98 -16.67 7.65
N GLN A 189 -16.42 -15.49 8.09
CA GLN A 189 -17.27 -14.62 7.28
C GLN A 189 -16.55 -14.17 6.01
N LEU A 190 -15.31 -13.68 6.12
CA LEU A 190 -14.52 -13.26 4.95
C LEU A 190 -14.24 -14.42 4.00
N ALA A 191 -13.95 -15.62 4.53
CA ALA A 191 -13.76 -16.79 3.70
C ALA A 191 -15.03 -17.25 3.00
N ALA A 192 -16.17 -17.24 3.70
CA ALA A 192 -17.47 -17.57 3.12
C ALA A 192 -17.89 -16.56 2.05
N GLN A 193 -17.66 -15.26 2.30
CA GLN A 193 -17.89 -14.20 1.32
C GLN A 193 -17.04 -14.41 0.07
N ALA A 194 -15.73 -14.62 0.20
CA ALA A 194 -14.85 -14.86 -0.94
C ALA A 194 -15.23 -16.12 -1.73
N ALA A 195 -15.64 -17.19 -1.04
CA ALA A 195 -16.10 -18.42 -1.68
C ALA A 195 -17.44 -18.23 -2.40
N ALA A 196 -18.36 -17.43 -1.82
CA ALA A 196 -19.62 -17.07 -2.46
C ALA A 196 -19.40 -16.22 -3.72
N GLU A 197 -18.52 -15.21 -3.65
CA GLU A 197 -18.13 -14.38 -4.80
C GLU A 197 -17.50 -15.22 -5.91
N ALA A 198 -16.63 -16.18 -5.57
CA ALA A 198 -16.07 -17.10 -6.57
C ALA A 198 -17.16 -17.94 -7.27
N LYS A 199 -18.15 -18.41 -6.51
CA LYS A 199 -19.31 -19.13 -7.09
C LYS A 199 -20.19 -18.22 -7.93
N LEU A 200 -20.41 -16.98 -7.53
CA LEU A 200 -21.11 -15.98 -8.34
C LEU A 200 -20.47 -15.84 -9.73
N TYR A 201 -19.15 -15.64 -9.79
CA TYR A 201 -18.44 -15.54 -11.07
C TYR A 201 -18.52 -16.84 -11.89
N LEU A 202 -18.42 -18.00 -11.25
CA LEU A 202 -18.61 -19.28 -11.94
C LEU A 202 -20.02 -19.41 -12.53
N GLY A 203 -21.06 -19.02 -11.78
CA GLY A 203 -22.43 -19.02 -12.27
C GLY A 203 -22.60 -18.12 -13.50
N MET A 204 -21.99 -16.93 -13.50
CA MET A 204 -22.00 -16.03 -14.67
C MET A 204 -21.34 -16.66 -15.90
N ILE A 205 -20.20 -17.34 -15.72
CA ILE A 205 -19.52 -18.05 -16.81
C ILE A 205 -20.41 -19.15 -17.38
N LEU A 206 -21.07 -19.93 -16.51
CA LEU A 206 -21.97 -21.01 -16.94
C LEU A 206 -23.18 -20.48 -17.72
N VAL A 207 -23.70 -19.29 -17.39
CA VAL A 207 -24.75 -18.64 -18.21
C VAL A 207 -24.25 -18.36 -19.63
N ILE A 208 -23.05 -17.79 -19.76
CA ILE A 208 -22.43 -17.50 -21.06
C ILE A 208 -22.19 -18.77 -21.87
N GLU A 209 -21.85 -19.88 -21.20
CA GLU A 209 -21.66 -21.20 -21.83
C GLU A 209 -22.99 -21.90 -22.18
N GLY A 210 -24.14 -21.35 -21.77
CA GLY A 210 -25.47 -21.94 -21.99
C GLY A 210 -25.85 -23.05 -21.01
N GLU A 211 -25.03 -23.29 -19.98
CA GLU A 211 -25.22 -24.30 -18.94
C GLU A 211 -26.14 -23.77 -17.82
N ILE A 212 -27.39 -23.46 -18.19
CA ILE A 212 -28.35 -22.72 -17.34
C ILE A 212 -28.69 -23.47 -16.03
N LYS A 213 -28.84 -24.79 -16.08
CA LYS A 213 -29.21 -25.57 -14.88
C LYS A 213 -28.09 -25.57 -13.84
N GLU A 214 -26.87 -25.70 -14.33
CA GLU A 214 -25.62 -25.68 -13.57
C GLU A 214 -25.42 -24.29 -12.95
N ALA A 215 -25.64 -23.22 -13.73
CA ALA A 215 -25.58 -21.84 -13.25
C ALA A 215 -26.52 -21.60 -12.06
N ILE A 216 -27.79 -22.04 -12.16
CA ILE A 216 -28.77 -21.95 -11.06
C ILE A 216 -28.27 -22.69 -9.82
N SER A 217 -27.73 -23.90 -9.97
CA SER A 217 -27.18 -24.67 -8.84
C SER A 217 -26.00 -23.95 -8.17
N VAL A 218 -25.09 -23.40 -8.97
CA VAL A 218 -23.92 -22.67 -8.48
C VAL A 218 -24.32 -21.39 -7.74
N TYR A 219 -25.32 -20.64 -8.24
CA TYR A 219 -25.86 -19.47 -7.52
C TYR A 219 -26.51 -19.85 -6.19
N GLN A 220 -27.27 -20.96 -6.13
CA GLN A 220 -27.82 -21.45 -4.86
C GLN A 220 -26.71 -21.83 -3.87
N GLU A 221 -25.61 -22.42 -4.34
CA GLU A 221 -24.45 -22.68 -3.50
C GLU A 221 -23.75 -21.40 -3.02
N ALA A 222 -23.70 -20.35 -3.84
CA ALA A 222 -23.19 -19.04 -3.43
C ALA A 222 -24.03 -18.45 -2.29
N GLN A 223 -25.36 -18.54 -2.40
CA GLN A 223 -26.30 -18.06 -1.37
C GLN A 223 -26.23 -18.85 -0.05
N LYS A 224 -25.92 -20.15 -0.12
CA LYS A 224 -25.69 -20.96 1.09
C LYS A 224 -24.46 -20.48 1.87
N LEU A 225 -23.45 -19.96 1.16
CA LEU A 225 -22.23 -19.42 1.78
C LEU A 225 -22.42 -17.98 2.27
N ASN A 226 -23.10 -17.15 1.47
CA ASN A 226 -23.43 -15.77 1.80
C ASN A 226 -24.90 -15.49 1.43
N PRO A 227 -25.83 -15.52 2.39
CA PRO A 227 -27.27 -15.26 2.14
C PRO A 227 -27.57 -13.84 1.63
N ASP A 228 -26.62 -12.91 1.78
CA ASP A 228 -26.73 -11.53 1.35
C ASP A 228 -26.03 -11.23 0.03
N ILE A 229 -25.46 -12.25 -0.64
CA ILE A 229 -24.85 -12.06 -1.94
C ILE A 229 -25.89 -11.59 -2.97
N ASP A 230 -25.53 -10.51 -3.67
CA ASP A 230 -26.22 -10.07 -4.86
C ASP A 230 -25.78 -10.94 -6.04
N LEU A 231 -26.73 -11.64 -6.66
CA LEU A 231 -26.46 -12.53 -7.78
C LEU A 231 -26.32 -11.78 -9.10
N ASN A 232 -26.76 -10.52 -9.18
CA ASN A 232 -26.60 -9.70 -10.37
C ASN A 232 -26.02 -8.30 -10.07
N PRO A 233 -24.71 -8.23 -9.72
CA PRO A 233 -24.03 -6.98 -9.42
C PRO A 233 -23.86 -6.03 -10.62
N LEU A 234 -24.31 -6.43 -11.82
CA LEU A 234 -24.32 -5.56 -13.00
C LEU A 234 -25.50 -4.57 -12.98
N THR A 235 -26.48 -4.80 -12.10
CA THR A 235 -27.63 -3.92 -11.93
C THR A 235 -27.53 -3.10 -10.64
N LYS A 236 -28.39 -2.09 -10.51
CA LYS A 236 -28.45 -1.26 -9.30
C LYS A 236 -29.27 -1.89 -8.17
N GLU A 237 -30.09 -2.89 -8.50
CA GLU A 237 -30.97 -3.56 -7.56
C GLU A 237 -30.36 -4.89 -7.16
N ILE A 238 -30.42 -5.22 -5.87
CA ILE A 238 -29.96 -6.52 -5.39
C ILE A 238 -30.92 -7.58 -5.92
N ASP A 239 -30.40 -8.52 -6.72
CA ASP A 239 -31.19 -9.66 -7.18
C ASP A 239 -30.69 -10.94 -6.51
N LYS A 240 -31.60 -11.61 -5.79
CA LYS A 240 -31.34 -12.85 -5.06
C LYS A 240 -32.08 -14.04 -5.66
N ASP A 241 -32.75 -13.91 -6.82
CA ASP A 241 -33.42 -15.03 -7.47
C ASP A 241 -32.53 -15.62 -8.58
N PRO A 242 -31.94 -16.82 -8.37
CA PRO A 242 -31.08 -17.45 -9.37
C PRO A 242 -31.74 -17.63 -10.74
N LYS A 243 -33.05 -17.89 -10.80
CA LYS A 243 -33.73 -18.12 -12.09
C LYS A 243 -33.85 -16.82 -12.87
N LYS A 244 -34.31 -15.77 -12.20
CA LYS A 244 -34.44 -14.43 -12.77
C LYS A 244 -33.10 -13.88 -13.25
N VAL A 245 -32.05 -14.03 -12.45
CA VAL A 245 -30.70 -13.60 -12.80
C VAL A 245 -30.19 -14.31 -14.04
N VAL A 246 -30.35 -15.64 -14.14
CA VAL A 246 -29.90 -16.40 -15.31
C VAL A 246 -30.68 -16.00 -16.57
N GLU A 247 -32.00 -15.82 -16.48
CA GLU A 247 -32.81 -15.35 -17.61
C GLU A 247 -32.34 -13.99 -18.11
N GLN A 248 -32.08 -13.05 -17.20
CA GLN A 248 -31.62 -11.71 -17.56
C GLN A 248 -30.22 -11.73 -18.19
N LEU A 249 -29.27 -12.45 -17.57
CA LEU A 249 -27.89 -12.54 -18.08
C LEU A 249 -27.81 -13.30 -19.41
N ALA A 250 -28.68 -14.28 -19.65
CA ALA A 250 -28.74 -15.00 -20.92
C ALA A 250 -29.21 -14.06 -22.06
N LEU A 251 -30.25 -13.25 -21.82
CA LEU A 251 -30.74 -12.26 -22.78
C LEU A 251 -29.69 -11.19 -23.12
N ASP A 252 -28.89 -10.77 -22.14
CA ASP A 252 -27.81 -9.79 -22.34
C ASP A 252 -26.57 -10.38 -23.03
N SER A 253 -26.49 -11.71 -23.15
CA SER A 253 -25.34 -12.43 -23.74
C SER A 253 -25.50 -12.83 -25.22
N GLU A 254 -26.71 -12.63 -25.77
CA GLU A 254 -27.02 -12.79 -27.21
C GLU A 254 -26.68 -11.53 -28.03
#